data_AF-A0A2T6IY99-F1
#
_entry.id   AF-A0A2T6IY99-F1
#
_cell.length_a   1.000
_cell.length_b   1.000
_cell.length_c   1.000
_cell.angle_alpha   90.00
_cell.angle_beta   90.00
_cell.angle_gamma   90.00
#
_symmetry.space_group_name_H-M   'P 1'
#
loop_
_entity.id
_entity.type
_entity.pdbx_description
1 polymer ?
#
loop_
_entity_poly.entity_id
_entity_poly.type
_entity_poly.pdbx_seq_one_letter_code
_entity_poly.pdbx_strand_id
1 'polypeptide(L)'
;MRAAKLLYASLPNYAKLASCFVRLEDFAASVDAARKAKNPKTWKEVAFAALSKGELKCAHAAALSLIVHPDHLDSLIERYEQLCLFKELIELLEQGLQGERTHVGLYTELGVLYATYESSKLMDYIRQHSGKVNIPRLIRACERQSLWKEAVYLHMNYDEYEQAANCLIMHPAAWSHELFVQILQKVSNSDVFYRAISFYLEYHPLQLCLLLKSLDKKLDHSRVVQHVRKAGHLAVVEKYLRETQHLNITAVNEAVNELLVEGEDVDGLRESILEYDNFDQLALAQTLENHPRVEMRRLAALLFKKNRKFKQAIELSKRDRQYQDAIDAARDSGNTQLVGDLL
;
A
#
# COMPACT_ATOMS: atom_id res chain seq x y z
N MET A 1 -44.48 46.45 3.41
CA MET A 1 -44.29 45.01 3.14
C MET A 1 -45.61 44.25 2.96
N ARG A 2 -46.63 44.45 3.82
CA ARG A 2 -47.95 43.80 3.65
C ARG A 2 -48.66 44.13 2.33
N ALA A 3 -48.52 45.35 1.81
CA ALA A 3 -49.06 45.74 0.50
C ALA A 3 -48.38 45.02 -0.69
N ALA A 4 -47.06 44.79 -0.60
CA ALA A 4 -46.31 44.06 -1.63
C ALA A 4 -46.69 42.57 -1.67
N LYS A 5 -47.04 41.97 -0.53
CA LYS A 5 -47.58 40.60 -0.44
C LYS A 5 -48.89 40.47 -1.22
N LEU A 6 -49.81 41.43 -1.11
CA LEU A 6 -51.09 41.42 -1.83
C LEU A 6 -50.90 41.66 -3.35
N LEU A 7 -49.95 42.52 -3.74
CA LEU A 7 -49.61 42.79 -5.13
C LEU A 7 -48.91 41.62 -5.84
N TYR A 8 -47.94 40.97 -5.19
CA TYR A 8 -47.25 39.80 -5.78
C TYR A 8 -48.03 38.49 -5.61
N ALA A 9 -49.10 38.47 -4.82
CA ALA A 9 -50.04 37.34 -4.83
C ALA A 9 -51.04 37.47 -6.00
N SER A 10 -51.33 38.70 -6.44
CA SER A 10 -52.20 38.97 -7.60
C SER A 10 -51.46 38.96 -8.94
N LEU A 11 -50.14 39.15 -8.93
CA LEU A 11 -49.27 38.98 -10.09
C LEU A 11 -48.48 37.66 -9.96
N PRO A 12 -48.33 36.82 -11.01
CA PRO A 12 -47.70 35.48 -10.92
C PRO A 12 -46.17 35.49 -10.68
N ASN A 13 -45.62 36.51 -10.01
CA ASN A 13 -44.20 36.63 -9.70
C ASN A 13 -43.88 36.02 -8.32
N TYR A 14 -43.84 34.69 -8.29
CA TYR A 14 -43.61 33.92 -7.06
C TYR A 14 -42.22 34.10 -6.45
N ALA A 15 -41.21 34.48 -7.24
CA ALA A 15 -39.86 34.74 -6.73
C ALA A 15 -39.81 35.99 -5.83
N LYS A 16 -40.42 37.09 -6.28
CA LYS A 16 -40.53 38.31 -5.46
C LYS A 16 -41.49 38.13 -4.29
N LEU A 17 -42.52 37.30 -4.45
CA LEU A 17 -43.42 36.92 -3.37
C LEU A 17 -42.68 36.18 -2.25
N ALA A 18 -41.84 35.19 -2.59
CA ALA A 18 -41.01 34.48 -1.62
C ALA A 18 -40.08 35.45 -0.87
N SER A 19 -39.38 36.36 -1.56
CA SER A 19 -38.54 37.38 -0.93
C SER A 19 -39.34 38.28 0.04
N CYS A 20 -40.59 38.62 -0.29
CA CYS A 20 -41.46 39.35 0.62
C CYS A 20 -41.81 38.55 1.88
N PHE A 21 -42.07 37.24 1.75
CA PHE A 21 -42.34 36.35 2.89
C PHE A 21 -41.11 36.15 3.78
N VAL A 22 -39.92 35.99 3.19
CA VAL A 22 -38.65 35.95 3.92
C VAL A 22 -38.48 37.19 4.81
N ARG A 23 -38.74 38.38 4.25
CA ARG A 23 -38.62 39.65 4.99
C ARG A 23 -39.70 39.85 6.06
N LEU A 24 -40.79 39.09 5.98
CA LEU A 24 -41.86 39.06 6.98
C LEU A 24 -41.66 37.93 8.01
N GLU A 25 -40.55 37.20 7.93
CA GLU A 25 -40.22 36.03 8.78
C GLU A 25 -41.27 34.90 8.71
N ASP A 26 -42.08 34.88 7.65
CA ASP A 26 -43.06 33.83 7.38
C ASP A 26 -42.45 32.78 6.45
N PHE A 27 -41.61 31.91 7.02
CA PHE A 27 -40.80 30.96 6.24
C PHE A 27 -41.61 29.83 5.62
N ALA A 28 -42.71 29.40 6.24
CA ALA A 28 -43.59 28.37 5.69
C ALA A 28 -44.21 28.85 4.37
N ALA A 29 -44.81 30.04 4.36
CA ALA A 29 -45.35 30.64 3.14
C ALA A 29 -44.27 30.94 2.09
N SER A 30 -43.06 31.25 2.55
CA SER A 30 -41.91 31.48 1.67
C SER A 30 -41.47 30.21 0.91
N VAL A 31 -41.44 29.06 1.58
CA VAL A 31 -41.11 27.76 0.96
C VAL A 31 -42.17 27.39 -0.09
N ASP A 32 -43.44 27.59 0.20
CA ASP A 32 -44.52 27.33 -0.76
C ASP A 32 -44.45 28.26 -1.99
N ALA A 33 -44.11 29.54 -1.78
CA ALA A 33 -43.88 30.47 -2.87
C ALA A 33 -42.66 30.07 -3.72
N ALA A 34 -41.56 29.65 -3.09
CA ALA A 34 -40.36 29.19 -3.79
C ALA A 34 -40.63 27.91 -4.60
N ARG A 35 -41.46 27.00 -4.10
CA ARG A 35 -41.91 25.79 -4.81
C ARG A 35 -42.65 26.12 -6.10
N LYS A 36 -43.48 27.16 -6.09
CA LYS A 36 -44.18 27.66 -7.29
C LYS A 36 -43.24 28.39 -8.24
N ALA A 37 -42.24 29.10 -7.72
CA ALA A 37 -41.25 29.82 -8.51
C ALA A 37 -40.29 28.89 -9.28
N LYS A 38 -39.99 27.70 -8.75
CA LYS A 38 -39.07 26.71 -9.34
C LYS A 38 -37.71 27.30 -9.75
N ASN A 39 -37.24 28.31 -9.02
CA ASN A 39 -36.01 29.04 -9.32
C ASN A 39 -34.96 28.75 -8.23
N PRO A 40 -33.79 28.20 -8.57
CA PRO A 40 -32.73 27.91 -7.61
C PRO A 40 -32.27 29.12 -6.80
N LYS A 41 -32.25 30.32 -7.41
CA LYS A 41 -31.88 31.57 -6.71
C LYS A 41 -32.86 31.90 -5.59
N THR A 42 -34.16 31.67 -5.82
CA THR A 42 -35.20 31.87 -4.80
C THR A 42 -35.06 30.85 -3.69
N TRP A 43 -34.82 29.57 -4.01
CA TRP A 43 -34.56 28.54 -2.99
C TRP A 43 -33.36 28.89 -2.11
N LYS A 44 -32.26 29.39 -2.70
CA LYS A 44 -31.09 29.84 -1.96
C LYS A 44 -31.40 31.00 -1.01
N GLU A 45 -32.15 32.00 -1.46
CA GLU A 45 -32.57 33.13 -0.62
C GLU A 45 -33.39 32.65 0.59
N VAL A 46 -34.39 31.78 0.35
CA VAL A 46 -35.25 31.24 1.42
C VAL A 46 -34.45 30.38 2.39
N ALA A 47 -33.60 29.48 1.90
CA ALA A 47 -32.78 28.61 2.72
C ALA A 47 -31.82 29.42 3.62
N PHE A 48 -31.08 30.38 3.05
CA PHE A 48 -30.09 31.15 3.79
C PHE A 48 -30.74 32.05 4.84
N ALA A 49 -31.88 32.66 4.52
CA ALA A 49 -32.60 33.48 5.47
C ALA A 49 -33.21 32.66 6.61
N ALA A 50 -33.78 31.48 6.31
CA ALA A 50 -34.30 30.57 7.32
C ALA A 50 -33.19 30.05 8.25
N LEU A 51 -32.03 29.66 7.70
CA LEU A 51 -30.85 29.26 8.49
C LEU A 51 -30.38 30.37 9.43
N SER A 52 -30.31 31.61 8.93
CA SER A 52 -29.86 32.76 9.70
C SER A 52 -30.79 33.11 10.88
N LYS A 53 -32.05 32.65 10.83
CA LYS A 53 -33.06 32.85 11.88
C LYS A 53 -33.25 31.61 12.76
N GLY A 54 -32.52 30.53 12.52
CA GLY A 54 -32.64 29.28 13.28
C GLY A 54 -33.88 28.43 12.93
N GLU A 55 -34.59 28.76 11.84
CA GLU A 55 -35.78 28.04 11.39
C GLU A 55 -35.40 26.81 10.56
N LEU A 56 -34.86 25.80 11.24
CA LEU A 56 -34.22 24.63 10.62
C LEU A 56 -35.17 23.83 9.72
N LYS A 57 -36.44 23.65 10.11
CA LYS A 57 -37.40 22.86 9.31
C LYS A 57 -37.64 23.47 7.93
N CYS A 58 -37.83 24.78 7.87
CA CYS A 58 -38.06 25.49 6.62
C CYS A 58 -36.78 25.62 5.80
N ALA A 59 -35.65 25.85 6.48
CA ALA A 59 -34.33 25.84 5.86
C ALA A 59 -34.04 24.51 5.17
N HIS A 60 -34.26 23.39 5.86
CA HIS A 60 -34.06 22.04 5.34
C HIS A 60 -34.91 21.74 4.11
N ALA A 61 -36.21 22.09 4.16
CA ALA A 61 -37.10 21.91 3.02
C ALA A 61 -36.66 22.70 1.77
N ALA A 62 -36.20 23.94 1.96
CA ALA A 62 -35.67 24.76 0.88
C ALA A 62 -34.31 24.24 0.38
N ALA A 63 -33.45 23.81 1.30
CA ALA A 63 -32.12 23.27 1.03
C ALA A 63 -32.19 21.97 0.22
N LEU A 64 -33.10 21.05 0.52
CA LEU A 64 -33.32 19.81 -0.24
C LEU A 64 -33.64 20.08 -1.72
N SER A 65 -34.39 21.16 -1.98
CA SER A 65 -34.72 21.59 -3.35
C SER A 65 -33.55 22.29 -4.05
N LEU A 66 -32.54 22.72 -3.29
CA LEU A 66 -31.37 23.43 -3.79
C LEU A 66 -30.19 22.50 -4.09
N ILE A 67 -29.93 21.50 -3.22
CA ILE A 67 -28.77 20.59 -3.34
C ILE A 67 -28.78 19.74 -4.61
N VAL A 68 -29.91 19.61 -5.30
CA VAL A 68 -29.98 18.95 -6.61
C VAL A 68 -29.27 19.74 -7.71
N HIS A 69 -28.93 21.02 -7.47
CA HIS A 69 -28.21 21.90 -8.37
C HIS A 69 -26.73 22.03 -7.94
N PRO A 70 -25.76 21.47 -8.70
CA PRO A 70 -24.35 21.46 -8.31
C PRO A 70 -23.77 22.85 -8.03
N ASP A 71 -24.14 23.86 -8.82
CA ASP A 71 -23.66 25.25 -8.71
C ASP A 71 -23.98 25.96 -7.38
N HIS A 72 -24.85 25.36 -6.56
CA HIS A 72 -25.28 25.93 -5.29
C HIS A 72 -24.84 25.12 -4.07
N LEU A 73 -24.35 23.90 -4.27
CA LEU A 73 -24.00 22.97 -3.20
C LEU A 73 -22.90 23.53 -2.29
N ASP A 74 -21.76 23.94 -2.85
CA ASP A 74 -20.62 24.45 -2.07
C ASP A 74 -21.03 25.64 -1.18
N SER A 75 -21.73 26.63 -1.77
CA SER A 75 -22.16 27.81 -1.01
C SER A 75 -23.16 27.49 0.11
N LEU A 76 -23.95 26.43 -0.06
CA LEU A 76 -24.89 25.98 0.97
C LEU A 76 -24.14 25.28 2.10
N ILE A 77 -23.19 24.40 1.77
CA ILE A 77 -22.33 23.72 2.75
C ILE A 77 -21.59 24.75 3.60
N GLU A 78 -20.90 25.71 2.96
CA GLU A 78 -20.19 26.78 3.66
C GLU A 78 -21.11 27.52 4.64
N ARG A 79 -22.38 27.73 4.27
CA ARG A 79 -23.35 28.42 5.13
C ARG A 79 -23.73 27.58 6.35
N TYR A 80 -23.94 26.28 6.18
CA TYR A 80 -24.21 25.37 7.31
C TYR A 80 -23.00 25.25 8.23
N GLU A 81 -21.78 25.15 7.68
CA GLU A 81 -20.53 25.07 8.45
C GLU A 81 -20.24 26.36 9.23
N GLN A 82 -20.47 27.54 8.64
CA GLN A 82 -20.36 28.83 9.34
C GLN A 82 -21.28 28.94 10.56
N LEU A 83 -22.40 28.23 10.55
CA LEU A 83 -23.37 28.19 11.65
C LEU A 83 -23.13 27.00 12.59
N CYS A 84 -22.09 26.20 12.35
CA CYS A 84 -21.77 24.97 13.09
C CYS A 84 -22.90 23.92 13.10
N LEU A 85 -23.75 23.92 12.05
CA LEU A 85 -24.88 23.00 11.89
C LEU A 85 -24.47 21.72 11.13
N PHE A 86 -23.45 21.02 11.66
CA PHE A 86 -22.83 19.89 10.96
C PHE A 86 -23.74 18.67 10.86
N LYS A 87 -24.52 18.38 11.90
CA LYS A 87 -25.42 17.22 11.94
C LYS A 87 -26.57 17.40 10.97
N GLU A 88 -27.18 18.58 10.98
CA GLU A 88 -28.27 18.96 10.08
C GLU A 88 -27.82 18.97 8.62
N LEU A 89 -26.56 19.38 8.36
CA LEU A 89 -25.98 19.30 7.02
C LEU A 89 -25.79 17.86 6.56
N ILE A 90 -25.29 16.97 7.43
CA ILE A 90 -25.14 15.55 7.11
C ILE A 90 -26.52 14.94 6.81
N GLU A 91 -27.51 15.15 7.69
CA GLU A 91 -28.88 14.69 7.49
C GLU A 91 -29.50 15.22 6.18
N LEU A 92 -29.21 16.48 5.82
CA LEU A 92 -29.65 17.09 4.58
C LEU A 92 -29.08 16.36 3.35
N LEU A 93 -27.77 16.09 3.33
CA LEU A 93 -27.15 15.41 2.19
C LEU A 93 -27.54 13.93 2.15
N GLU A 94 -27.66 13.26 3.30
CA GLU A 94 -28.17 11.87 3.39
C GLU A 94 -29.58 11.77 2.79
N GLN A 95 -30.49 12.68 3.15
CA GLN A 95 -31.83 12.74 2.56
C GLN A 95 -31.78 13.14 1.09
N GLY A 96 -30.86 14.01 0.70
CA GLY A 96 -30.62 14.38 -0.70
C GLY A 96 -30.26 13.18 -1.58
N LEU A 97 -29.46 12.24 -1.05
CA LEU A 97 -29.07 11.03 -1.75
C LEU A 97 -30.21 10.02 -1.95
N GLN A 98 -31.26 10.09 -1.14
CA GLN A 98 -32.48 9.28 -1.31
C GLN A 98 -33.39 9.83 -2.43
N GLY A 99 -33.13 11.04 -2.91
CA GLY A 99 -33.90 11.67 -3.98
C GLY A 99 -33.52 11.16 -5.38
N GLU A 100 -34.36 11.47 -6.37
CA GLU A 100 -34.16 11.02 -7.76
C GLU A 100 -33.04 11.79 -8.51
N ARG A 101 -32.69 12.99 -8.06
CA ARG A 101 -31.76 13.91 -8.75
C ARG A 101 -30.44 14.05 -8.00
N THR A 102 -29.64 12.99 -8.04
CA THR A 102 -28.30 12.96 -7.43
C THR A 102 -27.20 13.23 -8.47
N HIS A 103 -26.05 13.69 -7.99
CA HIS A 103 -24.86 13.96 -8.82
C HIS A 103 -23.60 13.72 -8.00
N VAL A 104 -22.44 13.60 -8.67
CA VAL A 104 -21.15 13.26 -8.05
C VAL A 104 -20.75 14.21 -6.92
N GLY A 105 -21.07 15.50 -7.06
CA GLY A 105 -20.83 16.52 -6.02
C GLY A 105 -21.48 16.15 -4.69
N LEU A 106 -22.77 15.81 -4.69
CA LEU A 106 -23.50 15.43 -3.48
C LEU A 106 -22.87 14.22 -2.77
N TYR A 107 -22.51 13.18 -3.52
CA TYR A 107 -21.82 12.01 -2.96
C TYR A 107 -20.43 12.37 -2.40
N THR A 108 -19.69 13.23 -3.09
CA THR A 108 -18.34 13.60 -2.68
C THR A 108 -18.38 14.44 -1.40
N GLU A 109 -19.25 15.45 -1.33
CA GLU A 109 -19.33 16.32 -0.16
C GLU A 109 -19.82 15.56 1.07
N LEU A 110 -20.80 14.66 0.94
CA LEU A 110 -21.20 13.83 2.08
C LEU A 110 -20.04 12.96 2.58
N GLY A 111 -19.24 12.40 1.67
CA GLY A 111 -18.02 11.67 2.05
C GLY A 111 -17.01 12.55 2.80
N VAL A 112 -16.82 13.80 2.36
CA VAL A 112 -15.94 14.77 3.05
C VAL A 112 -16.47 15.11 4.45
N LEU A 113 -17.78 15.27 4.60
CA LEU A 113 -18.41 15.51 5.90
C LEU A 113 -18.27 14.30 6.83
N TYR A 114 -18.46 13.08 6.35
CA TYR A 114 -18.19 11.87 7.14
C TYR A 114 -16.72 11.78 7.53
N ALA A 115 -15.79 12.06 6.63
CA ALA A 115 -14.37 12.08 6.98
C ALA A 115 -14.05 13.10 8.10
N THR A 116 -14.72 14.24 8.11
CA THR A 116 -14.40 15.34 9.02
C THR A 116 -15.13 15.23 10.36
N TYR A 117 -16.40 14.82 10.36
CA TYR A 117 -17.28 14.92 11.53
C TYR A 117 -17.81 13.56 12.03
N GLU A 118 -17.86 12.52 11.19
CA GLU A 118 -18.44 11.21 11.55
C GLU A 118 -17.70 10.05 10.87
N SER A 119 -16.42 9.89 11.22
CA SER A 119 -15.50 8.97 10.54
C SER A 119 -15.91 7.49 10.63
N SER A 120 -16.69 7.11 11.64
CA SER A 120 -17.18 5.74 11.83
C SER A 120 -18.07 5.25 10.68
N LYS A 121 -18.77 6.15 9.97
CA LYS A 121 -19.63 5.80 8.83
C LYS A 121 -18.89 5.77 7.49
N LEU A 122 -17.69 6.36 7.42
CA LEU A 122 -17.01 6.66 6.16
C LEU A 122 -16.65 5.40 5.37
N MET A 123 -16.08 4.38 6.01
CA MET A 123 -15.63 3.17 5.31
C MET A 123 -16.81 2.45 4.62
N ASP A 124 -17.94 2.30 5.31
CA ASP A 124 -19.13 1.66 4.73
C ASP A 124 -19.74 2.51 3.62
N TYR A 125 -19.72 3.84 3.78
CA TYR A 125 -20.14 4.78 2.75
C TYR A 125 -19.30 4.64 1.47
N ILE A 126 -17.96 4.62 1.59
CA ILE A 126 -17.07 4.49 0.44
C ILE A 126 -17.26 3.14 -0.25
N ARG A 127 -17.44 2.04 0.50
CA ARG A 127 -17.69 0.71 -0.09
C ARG A 127 -18.95 0.67 -0.95
N GLN A 128 -19.98 1.41 -0.56
CA GLN A 128 -21.25 1.46 -1.29
C GLN A 128 -21.24 2.43 -2.47
N HIS A 129 -20.42 3.48 -2.41
CA HIS A 129 -20.51 4.63 -3.32
C HIS A 129 -19.21 5.04 -4.01
N SER A 130 -18.15 4.22 -3.94
CA SER A 130 -16.84 4.51 -4.57
C SER A 130 -16.93 4.87 -6.05
N GLY A 131 -17.84 4.24 -6.81
CA GLY A 131 -18.06 4.55 -8.23
C GLY A 131 -18.83 5.85 -8.54
N LYS A 132 -19.30 6.58 -7.52
CA LYS A 132 -20.12 7.80 -7.66
C LYS A 132 -19.49 9.04 -7.00
N VAL A 133 -18.29 8.92 -6.44
CA VAL A 133 -17.56 10.00 -5.78
C VAL A 133 -16.38 10.48 -6.62
N ASN A 134 -15.95 11.71 -6.40
CA ASN A 134 -14.63 12.17 -6.84
C ASN A 134 -13.57 11.59 -5.89
N ILE A 135 -12.98 10.47 -6.29
CA ILE A 135 -12.01 9.72 -5.47
C ILE A 135 -10.80 10.59 -5.06
N PRO A 136 -10.11 11.32 -5.96
CA PRO A 136 -8.97 12.17 -5.57
C PRO A 136 -9.31 13.25 -4.52
N ARG A 137 -10.50 13.85 -4.59
CA ARG A 137 -10.93 14.82 -3.56
C ARG A 137 -11.14 14.14 -2.22
N LEU A 138 -11.76 12.97 -2.21
CA LEU A 138 -12.05 12.24 -0.98
C LEU A 138 -10.79 11.65 -0.33
N ILE A 139 -9.82 11.19 -1.12
CA ILE A 139 -8.49 10.78 -0.63
C ILE A 139 -7.85 11.92 0.17
N ARG A 140 -7.76 13.12 -0.41
CA ARG A 140 -7.20 14.29 0.28
C ARG A 140 -7.94 14.62 1.57
N ALA A 141 -9.26 14.42 1.62
CA ALA A 141 -10.03 14.62 2.85
C ALA A 141 -9.67 13.56 3.91
N CYS A 142 -9.53 12.29 3.52
CA CYS A 142 -9.11 11.21 4.41
C CYS A 142 -7.69 11.45 4.96
N GLU A 143 -6.74 11.82 4.10
CA GLU A 143 -5.35 12.11 4.49
C GLU A 143 -5.26 13.26 5.49
N ARG A 144 -6.01 14.35 5.26
CA ARG A 144 -6.08 15.49 6.20
C ARG A 144 -6.57 15.09 7.58
N GLN A 145 -7.45 14.08 7.67
CA GLN A 145 -8.02 13.57 8.91
C GLN A 145 -7.30 12.31 9.42
N SER A 146 -6.17 11.92 8.80
CA SER A 146 -5.43 10.69 9.15
C SER A 146 -6.26 9.40 9.08
N LEU A 147 -7.27 9.36 8.22
CA LEU A 147 -8.13 8.19 7.95
C LEU A 147 -7.46 7.27 6.92
N TRP A 148 -6.33 6.68 7.32
CA TRP A 148 -5.44 5.95 6.42
C TRP A 148 -6.05 4.66 5.86
N LYS A 149 -6.93 3.98 6.62
CA LYS A 149 -7.59 2.75 6.14
C LYS A 149 -8.53 3.05 4.98
N GLU A 150 -9.27 4.14 5.09
CA GLU A 150 -10.18 4.65 4.08
C GLU A 150 -9.40 5.23 2.88
N ALA A 151 -8.31 5.96 3.13
CA ALA A 151 -7.44 6.47 2.07
C ALA A 151 -6.82 5.33 1.24
N VAL A 152 -6.29 4.29 1.87
CA VAL A 152 -5.75 3.11 1.19
C VAL A 152 -6.82 2.41 0.36
N TYR A 153 -8.03 2.23 0.92
CA TYR A 153 -9.15 1.64 0.19
C TYR A 153 -9.53 2.48 -1.05
N LEU A 154 -9.52 3.81 -0.94
CA LEU A 154 -9.78 4.71 -2.05
C LEU A 154 -8.68 4.65 -3.12
N HIS A 155 -7.40 4.63 -2.76
CA HIS A 155 -6.31 4.46 -3.72
C HIS A 155 -6.44 3.14 -4.49
N MET A 156 -6.77 2.05 -3.80
CA MET A 156 -7.01 0.75 -4.45
C MET A 156 -8.17 0.81 -5.46
N ASN A 157 -9.28 1.46 -5.10
CA ASN A 157 -10.41 1.64 -6.01
C ASN A 157 -10.12 2.59 -7.18
N TYR A 158 -9.07 3.41 -7.06
CA TYR A 158 -8.59 4.29 -8.12
C TYR A 158 -7.43 3.69 -8.93
N ASP A 159 -7.14 2.40 -8.72
CA ASP A 159 -6.02 1.65 -9.33
C ASP A 159 -4.62 2.27 -9.05
N GLU A 160 -4.52 3.13 -8.04
CA GLU A 160 -3.27 3.73 -7.57
C GLU A 160 -2.60 2.85 -6.50
N TYR A 161 -2.28 1.60 -6.88
CA TYR A 161 -1.71 0.62 -5.95
C TYR A 161 -0.34 1.04 -5.39
N GLU A 162 0.44 1.82 -6.13
CA GLU A 162 1.73 2.35 -5.66
C GLU A 162 1.54 3.34 -4.52
N GLN A 163 0.58 4.24 -4.64
CA GLN A 163 0.20 5.21 -3.62
C GLN A 163 -0.39 4.50 -2.40
N ALA A 164 -1.24 3.48 -2.61
CA ALA A 164 -1.74 2.63 -1.53
C ALA A 164 -0.61 1.95 -0.75
N ALA A 165 0.38 1.38 -1.45
CA ALA A 165 1.53 0.76 -0.82
C ALA A 165 2.39 1.78 -0.05
N ASN A 166 2.66 2.94 -0.63
CA ASN A 166 3.42 4.00 0.04
C ASN A 166 2.69 4.51 1.29
N CYS A 167 1.37 4.69 1.21
CA CYS A 167 0.54 5.09 2.34
C CYS A 167 0.66 4.08 3.50
N LEU A 168 0.64 2.77 3.20
CA LEU A 168 0.80 1.73 4.21
C LEU A 168 2.20 1.67 4.83
N ILE A 169 3.25 1.95 4.05
CA ILE A 169 4.63 2.06 4.55
C ILE A 169 4.77 3.26 5.50
N MET A 170 4.20 4.41 5.13
CA MET A 170 4.29 5.64 5.91
C MET A 170 3.38 5.64 7.14
N HIS A 171 2.28 4.87 7.11
CA HIS A 171 1.27 4.82 8.17
C HIS A 171 0.97 3.38 8.61
N PRO A 172 1.85 2.76 9.42
CA PRO A 172 1.70 1.35 9.83
C PRO A 172 0.41 1.03 10.60
N ALA A 173 -0.28 2.04 11.14
CA ALA A 173 -1.57 1.85 11.83
C ALA A 173 -2.70 1.33 10.91
N ALA A 174 -2.61 1.55 9.60
CA ALA A 174 -3.55 1.01 8.61
C ALA A 174 -3.08 -0.31 7.99
N TRP A 175 -1.88 -0.76 8.33
CA TRP A 175 -1.25 -1.90 7.69
C TRP A 175 -1.78 -3.23 8.23
N SER A 176 -1.96 -4.19 7.32
CA SER A 176 -2.03 -5.61 7.63
C SER A 176 -1.26 -6.38 6.56
N HIS A 177 -0.69 -7.53 6.96
CA HIS A 177 0.13 -8.35 6.08
C HIS A 177 -0.63 -8.76 4.81
N GLU A 178 -1.86 -9.24 4.96
CA GLU A 178 -2.67 -9.76 3.85
C GLU A 178 -3.03 -8.65 2.86
N LEU A 179 -3.41 -7.47 3.37
CA LEU A 179 -3.76 -6.31 2.54
C LEU A 179 -2.54 -5.82 1.75
N PHE A 180 -1.39 -5.71 2.42
CA PHE A 180 -0.18 -5.20 1.78
C PHE A 180 0.33 -6.15 0.68
N VAL A 181 0.29 -7.46 0.92
CA VAL A 181 0.60 -8.47 -0.11
C VAL A 181 -0.34 -8.35 -1.31
N GLN A 182 -1.65 -8.20 -1.08
CA GLN A 182 -2.63 -8.02 -2.17
C GLN A 182 -2.33 -6.77 -3.02
N ILE A 183 -1.97 -5.66 -2.37
CA ILE A 183 -1.62 -4.41 -3.07
C ILE A 183 -0.33 -4.61 -3.89
N LEU A 184 0.72 -5.19 -3.31
CA LEU A 184 1.99 -5.40 -4.02
C LEU A 184 1.86 -6.35 -5.22
N GLN A 185 0.95 -7.32 -5.16
CA GLN A 185 0.63 -8.16 -6.32
C GLN A 185 0.02 -7.38 -7.50
N LYS A 186 -0.48 -6.16 -7.29
CA LYS A 186 -1.01 -5.27 -8.34
C LYS A 186 -0.04 -4.17 -8.76
N VAL A 187 0.97 -3.89 -7.95
CA VAL A 187 2.01 -2.92 -8.27
C VAL A 187 2.86 -3.37 -9.47
N SER A 188 3.17 -2.43 -10.36
CA SER A 188 4.03 -2.62 -11.53
C SER A 188 5.45 -2.12 -11.30
N ASN A 189 5.63 -1.02 -10.56
CA ASN A 189 6.95 -0.47 -10.25
C ASN A 189 7.73 -1.34 -9.26
N SER A 190 8.86 -1.86 -9.70
CA SER A 190 9.71 -2.76 -8.90
C SER A 190 10.37 -2.07 -7.69
N ASP A 191 10.57 -0.75 -7.71
CA ASP A 191 11.18 -0.02 -6.60
C ASP A 191 10.32 -0.03 -5.34
N VAL A 192 9.00 -0.18 -5.48
CA VAL A 192 8.07 -0.33 -4.34
C VAL A 192 8.38 -1.63 -3.59
N PHE A 193 8.76 -2.71 -4.27
CA PHE A 193 9.08 -3.98 -3.62
C PHE A 193 10.30 -3.86 -2.70
N TYR A 194 11.33 -3.13 -3.09
CA TYR A 194 12.54 -2.94 -2.27
C TYR A 194 12.29 -2.00 -1.09
N ARG A 195 11.41 -1.00 -1.24
CA ARG A 195 10.91 -0.21 -0.11
C ARG A 195 10.07 -1.05 0.85
N ALA A 196 9.22 -1.94 0.33
CA ALA A 196 8.47 -2.90 1.12
C ALA A 196 9.40 -3.87 1.89
N ILE A 197 10.45 -4.39 1.26
CA ILE A 197 11.45 -5.23 1.94
C ILE A 197 12.12 -4.46 3.08
N SER A 198 12.50 -3.21 2.86
CA SER A 198 13.09 -2.35 3.90
C SER A 198 12.14 -2.16 5.08
N PHE A 199 10.86 -1.87 4.79
CA PHE A 199 9.81 -1.76 5.79
C PHE A 199 9.63 -3.05 6.60
N TYR A 200 9.64 -4.22 5.95
CA TYR A 200 9.54 -5.50 6.66
C TYR A 200 10.79 -5.83 7.47
N LEU A 201 11.99 -5.51 7.00
CA LEU A 201 13.22 -5.72 7.77
C LEU A 201 13.20 -4.93 9.09
N GLU A 202 12.68 -3.70 9.06
CA GLU A 202 12.65 -2.82 10.22
C GLU A 202 11.50 -3.15 11.19
N TYR A 203 10.29 -3.39 10.68
CA TYR A 203 9.09 -3.51 11.52
C TYR A 203 8.53 -4.93 11.65
N HIS A 204 8.73 -5.80 10.65
CA HIS A 204 8.08 -7.13 10.56
C HIS A 204 9.01 -8.26 10.05
N PRO A 205 10.19 -8.48 10.65
CA PRO A 205 11.22 -9.36 10.08
C PRO A 205 10.75 -10.82 9.93
N LEU A 206 9.93 -11.32 10.87
CA LEU A 206 9.41 -12.68 10.85
C LEU A 206 8.48 -12.98 9.66
N GLN A 207 7.89 -11.94 9.05
CA GLN A 207 6.97 -12.08 7.93
C GLN A 207 7.63 -11.81 6.56
N LEU A 208 8.90 -11.41 6.55
CA LEU A 208 9.61 -11.07 5.32
C LEU A 208 9.71 -12.26 4.35
N CYS A 209 10.03 -13.46 4.85
CA CYS A 209 10.09 -14.65 4.00
C CYS A 209 8.73 -14.96 3.32
N LEU A 210 7.63 -14.74 4.03
CA LEU A 210 6.28 -14.94 3.47
C LEU A 210 5.97 -13.91 2.37
N LEU A 211 6.35 -12.64 2.60
CA LEU A 211 6.23 -11.60 1.60
C LEU A 211 7.04 -11.94 0.34
N LEU A 212 8.32 -12.28 0.49
CA LEU A 212 9.21 -12.60 -0.63
C LEU A 212 8.68 -13.77 -1.45
N LYS A 213 8.20 -14.83 -0.78
CA LYS A 213 7.54 -15.96 -1.44
C LYS A 213 6.29 -15.57 -2.21
N SER A 214 5.46 -14.67 -1.67
CA SER A 214 4.25 -14.20 -2.36
C SER A 214 4.53 -13.37 -3.61
N LEU A 215 5.72 -12.77 -3.70
CA LEU A 215 6.18 -11.91 -4.79
C LEU A 215 7.25 -12.56 -5.67
N ASP A 216 7.51 -13.85 -5.49
CA ASP A 216 8.63 -14.59 -6.09
C ASP A 216 8.82 -14.31 -7.60
N LYS A 217 7.74 -14.43 -8.37
CA LYS A 217 7.74 -14.22 -9.83
C LYS A 217 7.94 -12.76 -10.28
N LYS A 218 7.87 -11.81 -9.35
CA LYS A 218 7.98 -10.36 -9.61
C LYS A 218 9.30 -9.77 -9.14
N LEU A 219 10.07 -10.52 -8.34
CA LEU A 219 11.30 -10.04 -7.73
C LEU A 219 12.51 -10.40 -8.59
N ASP A 220 13.47 -9.48 -8.64
CA ASP A 220 14.84 -9.83 -9.02
C ASP A 220 15.56 -10.33 -7.76
N HIS A 221 15.79 -11.65 -7.70
CA HIS A 221 16.42 -12.32 -6.57
C HIS A 221 17.83 -11.81 -6.28
N SER A 222 18.61 -11.45 -7.31
CA SER A 222 19.95 -10.88 -7.13
C SER A 222 19.87 -9.53 -6.43
N ARG A 223 18.91 -8.69 -6.83
CA ARG A 223 18.69 -7.38 -6.19
C ARG A 223 18.15 -7.53 -4.76
N VAL A 224 17.32 -8.54 -4.47
CA VAL A 224 16.87 -8.86 -3.10
C VAL A 224 18.06 -9.20 -2.21
N VAL A 225 18.94 -10.11 -2.64
CA VAL A 225 20.15 -10.49 -1.90
C VAL A 225 21.01 -9.25 -1.61
N GLN A 226 21.30 -8.45 -2.62
CA GLN A 226 22.12 -7.23 -2.44
C GLN A 226 21.49 -6.25 -1.45
N HIS A 227 20.17 -6.08 -1.52
CA HIS A 227 19.44 -5.15 -0.65
C HIS A 227 19.47 -5.61 0.82
N VAL A 228 19.19 -6.89 1.06
CA VAL A 228 19.19 -7.46 2.42
C VAL A 228 20.61 -7.58 2.98
N ARG A 229 21.61 -7.92 2.15
CA ARG A 229 23.02 -7.97 2.54
C ARG A 229 23.51 -6.58 2.96
N LYS A 230 23.17 -5.53 2.21
CA LYS A 230 23.49 -4.13 2.60
C LYS A 230 22.86 -3.72 3.93
N ALA A 231 21.70 -4.28 4.27
CA ALA A 231 21.06 -4.06 5.56
C ALA A 231 21.66 -4.91 6.70
N GLY A 232 22.58 -5.85 6.42
CA GLY A 232 23.20 -6.71 7.43
C GLY A 232 22.28 -7.80 8.00
N HIS A 233 21.20 -8.15 7.28
CA HIS A 233 20.16 -9.06 7.78
C HIS A 233 19.96 -10.30 6.88
N LEU A 234 21.04 -10.77 6.23
CA LEU A 234 20.98 -11.87 5.26
C LEU A 234 20.38 -13.16 5.84
N ALA A 235 20.69 -13.48 7.10
CA ALA A 235 20.16 -14.65 7.79
C ALA A 235 18.63 -14.67 7.92
N VAL A 236 17.96 -13.50 7.94
CA VAL A 236 16.50 -13.41 8.08
C VAL A 236 15.78 -14.02 6.88
N VAL A 237 16.41 -13.99 5.71
CA VAL A 237 15.84 -14.49 4.45
C VAL A 237 16.39 -15.86 4.04
N GLU A 238 17.13 -16.55 4.92
CA GLU A 238 17.76 -17.84 4.62
C GLU A 238 16.77 -18.85 4.03
N LYS A 239 15.60 -19.01 4.67
CA LYS A 239 14.56 -19.93 4.20
C LYS A 239 14.10 -19.62 2.77
N TYR A 240 13.95 -18.34 2.45
CA TYR A 240 13.59 -17.90 1.11
C TYR A 240 14.72 -18.20 0.11
N LEU A 241 15.97 -17.93 0.47
CA LEU A 241 17.13 -18.19 -0.40
C LEU A 241 17.25 -19.67 -0.75
N ARG A 242 17.11 -20.56 0.25
CA ARG A 242 17.11 -22.02 0.04
C ARG A 242 15.97 -22.45 -0.91
N GLU A 243 14.76 -21.91 -0.74
CA GLU A 243 13.63 -22.22 -1.64
C GLU A 243 13.88 -21.72 -3.08
N THR A 244 14.56 -20.59 -3.27
CA THR A 244 14.88 -20.03 -4.60
C THR A 244 16.15 -20.60 -5.24
N GLN A 245 16.93 -21.39 -4.51
CA GLN A 245 18.24 -21.85 -4.94
C GLN A 245 18.21 -22.70 -6.22
N HIS A 246 17.11 -23.41 -6.46
CA HIS A 246 16.87 -24.19 -7.67
C HIS A 246 16.95 -23.38 -8.98
N LEU A 247 16.87 -22.05 -8.92
CA LEU A 247 17.07 -21.16 -10.07
C LEU A 247 18.54 -20.98 -10.45
N ASN A 248 19.48 -21.49 -9.63
CA ASN A 248 20.93 -21.45 -9.84
C ASN A 248 21.46 -20.04 -10.15
N ILE A 249 21.03 -19.05 -9.37
CA ILE A 249 21.44 -17.64 -9.52
C ILE A 249 22.69 -17.39 -8.69
N THR A 250 23.72 -16.77 -9.29
CA THR A 250 25.01 -16.48 -8.64
C THR A 250 24.88 -15.84 -7.26
N ALA A 251 24.19 -14.70 -7.20
CA ALA A 251 24.02 -13.96 -5.95
C ALA A 251 23.30 -14.79 -4.86
N VAL A 252 22.35 -15.65 -5.24
CA VAL A 252 21.62 -16.51 -4.30
C VAL A 252 22.52 -17.64 -3.80
N ASN A 253 23.21 -18.34 -4.71
CA ASN A 253 24.13 -19.42 -4.36
C ASN A 253 25.25 -18.92 -3.44
N GLU A 254 25.86 -17.77 -3.77
CA GLU A 254 26.89 -17.15 -2.93
C GLU A 254 26.36 -16.78 -1.55
N ALA A 255 25.16 -16.20 -1.47
CA ALA A 255 24.54 -15.86 -0.19
C ALA A 255 24.18 -17.09 0.66
N VAL A 256 23.64 -18.15 0.03
CA VAL A 256 23.34 -19.41 0.73
C VAL A 256 24.64 -20.04 1.23
N ASN A 257 25.67 -20.12 0.39
CA ASN A 257 26.97 -20.68 0.79
C ASN A 257 27.62 -19.88 1.92
N GLU A 258 27.57 -18.54 1.88
CA GLU A 258 28.03 -17.66 2.96
C GLU A 258 27.33 -17.99 4.29
N LEU A 259 26.00 -18.07 4.29
CA LEU A 259 25.22 -18.40 5.49
C LEU A 259 25.51 -19.81 6.02
N LEU A 260 25.69 -20.80 5.13
CA LEU A 260 26.01 -22.18 5.52
C LEU A 260 27.42 -22.30 6.11
N VAL A 261 28.38 -21.50 5.60
CA VAL A 261 29.73 -21.40 6.17
C VAL A 261 29.67 -20.78 7.56
N GLU A 262 28.95 -19.66 7.73
CA GLU A 262 28.77 -18.99 9.02
C GLU A 262 28.04 -19.86 10.05
N GLY A 263 27.04 -20.62 9.60
CA GLY A 263 26.28 -21.57 10.42
C GLY A 263 26.98 -22.91 10.67
N GLU A 264 28.18 -23.11 10.13
CA GLU A 264 28.94 -24.37 10.16
C GLU A 264 28.17 -25.62 9.67
N ASP A 265 27.22 -25.44 8.73
CA ASP A 265 26.38 -26.48 8.16
C ASP A 265 27.10 -27.17 6.98
N VAL A 266 27.89 -28.19 7.30
CA VAL A 266 28.70 -28.96 6.34
C VAL A 266 27.83 -29.71 5.33
N ASP A 267 26.74 -30.33 5.79
CA ASP A 267 25.90 -31.17 4.96
C ASP A 267 25.10 -30.31 3.98
N GLY A 268 24.49 -29.22 4.46
CA GLY A 268 23.81 -28.25 3.60
C GLY A 268 24.76 -27.60 2.60
N LEU A 269 25.99 -27.25 3.00
CA LEU A 269 26.99 -26.68 2.09
C LEU A 269 27.42 -27.68 1.01
N ARG A 270 27.57 -28.96 1.38
CA ARG A 270 27.88 -30.02 0.42
C ARG A 270 26.77 -30.16 -0.62
N GLU A 271 25.52 -30.26 -0.18
CA GLU A 271 24.36 -30.36 -1.09
C GLU A 271 24.29 -29.16 -2.03
N SER A 272 24.37 -27.96 -1.46
CA SER A 272 24.37 -26.69 -2.20
C SER A 272 25.41 -26.65 -3.34
N ILE A 273 26.67 -26.94 -3.04
CA ILE A 273 27.79 -26.91 -4.00
C ILE A 273 27.70 -28.01 -5.07
N LEU A 274 27.08 -29.15 -4.73
CA LEU A 274 26.97 -30.28 -5.65
C LEU A 274 25.81 -30.09 -6.62
N GLU A 275 24.68 -29.56 -6.17
CA GLU A 275 23.48 -29.34 -6.98
C GLU A 275 23.53 -28.04 -7.80
N TYR A 276 24.08 -26.96 -7.24
CA TYR A 276 24.05 -25.62 -7.84
C TYR A 276 25.48 -25.11 -8.07
N ASP A 277 25.91 -25.05 -9.33
CA ASP A 277 27.30 -24.79 -9.71
C ASP A 277 27.64 -23.32 -10.06
N ASN A 278 26.62 -22.46 -10.17
CA ASN A 278 26.76 -21.09 -10.61
C ASN A 278 27.13 -20.16 -9.45
N PHE A 279 28.40 -20.14 -9.06
CA PHE A 279 28.99 -19.24 -8.05
C PHE A 279 30.51 -19.19 -8.22
N ASP A 280 31.21 -18.27 -7.54
CA ASP A 280 32.67 -18.28 -7.52
C ASP A 280 33.24 -19.43 -6.66
N GLN A 281 33.41 -20.58 -7.31
CA GLN A 281 33.93 -21.80 -6.69
C GLN A 281 35.35 -21.64 -6.15
N LEU A 282 36.17 -20.78 -6.76
CA LEU A 282 37.55 -20.58 -6.35
C LEU A 282 37.63 -19.67 -5.13
N ALA A 283 36.85 -18.59 -5.10
CA ALA A 283 36.75 -17.73 -3.93
C ALA A 283 36.22 -18.51 -2.72
N LEU A 284 35.17 -19.32 -2.90
CA LEU A 284 34.63 -20.17 -1.83
C LEU A 284 35.64 -21.22 -1.35
N ALA A 285 36.42 -21.82 -2.25
CA ALA A 285 37.46 -22.75 -1.85
C ALA A 285 38.55 -22.07 -0.99
N GLN A 286 38.95 -20.85 -1.34
CA GLN A 286 39.95 -20.08 -0.58
C GLN A 286 39.46 -19.67 0.81
N THR A 287 38.19 -19.33 0.96
CA THR A 287 37.61 -19.03 2.28
C THR A 287 37.55 -20.29 3.15
N LEU A 288 37.10 -21.41 2.57
CA LEU A 288 37.01 -22.69 3.26
C LEU A 288 38.37 -23.28 3.64
N GLU A 289 39.43 -23.04 2.86
CA GLU A 289 40.80 -23.53 3.12
C GLU A 289 41.32 -23.12 4.51
N ASN A 290 40.93 -21.93 4.98
CA ASN A 290 41.38 -21.38 6.26
C ASN A 290 40.39 -21.64 7.40
N HIS A 291 39.30 -22.37 7.15
CA HIS A 291 38.27 -22.64 8.15
C HIS A 291 38.81 -23.54 9.28
N PRO A 292 38.42 -23.30 10.56
CA PRO A 292 38.90 -24.10 11.69
C PRO A 292 38.51 -25.59 11.60
N ARG A 293 37.28 -25.87 11.13
CA ARG A 293 36.73 -27.22 10.98
C ARG A 293 37.30 -27.94 9.75
N VAL A 294 37.87 -29.13 9.97
CA VAL A 294 38.47 -29.99 8.91
C VAL A 294 37.44 -30.35 7.83
N GLU A 295 36.19 -30.59 8.21
CA GLU A 295 35.13 -30.98 7.26
C GLU A 295 34.83 -29.87 6.24
N MET A 296 34.91 -28.60 6.65
CA MET A 296 34.79 -27.45 5.74
C MET A 296 36.02 -27.35 4.81
N ARG A 297 37.23 -27.58 5.33
CA ARG A 297 38.45 -27.66 4.51
C ARG A 297 38.40 -28.82 3.50
N ARG A 298 37.76 -29.93 3.87
CA ARG A 298 37.51 -31.06 2.95
C ARG A 298 36.60 -30.66 1.77
N LEU A 299 35.61 -29.80 2.00
CA LEU A 299 34.79 -29.22 0.92
C LEU A 299 35.62 -28.26 0.04
N ALA A 300 36.56 -27.50 0.61
CA ALA A 300 37.51 -26.70 -0.18
C ALA A 300 38.34 -27.58 -1.14
N ALA A 301 38.87 -28.71 -0.65
CA ALA A 301 39.62 -29.67 -1.47
C ALA A 301 38.76 -30.23 -2.61
N LEU A 302 37.47 -30.52 -2.34
CA LEU A 302 36.50 -30.94 -3.36
C LEU A 302 36.29 -29.87 -4.44
N LEU A 303 36.13 -28.60 -4.05
CA LEU A 303 35.99 -27.48 -4.98
C LEU A 303 37.25 -27.27 -5.83
N PHE A 304 38.44 -27.33 -5.23
CA PHE A 304 39.70 -27.25 -5.97
C PHE A 304 39.85 -28.39 -6.98
N LYS A 305 39.46 -29.60 -6.58
CA LYS A 305 39.46 -30.78 -7.45
C LYS A 305 38.51 -30.61 -8.63
N LYS A 306 37.26 -30.15 -8.40
CA LYS A 306 36.29 -29.86 -9.48
C LYS A 306 36.83 -28.84 -10.48
N ASN A 307 37.57 -27.83 -10.01
CA ASN A 307 38.20 -26.81 -10.85
C ASN A 307 39.58 -27.20 -11.41
N ARG A 308 39.95 -28.48 -11.38
CA ARG A 308 41.24 -29.02 -11.87
C ARG A 308 42.49 -28.46 -11.17
N LYS A 309 42.34 -27.82 -10.00
CA LYS A 309 43.45 -27.36 -9.16
C LYS A 309 43.93 -28.46 -8.22
N PHE A 310 44.37 -29.58 -8.80
CA PHE A 310 44.73 -30.79 -8.05
C PHE A 310 45.90 -30.59 -7.07
N LYS A 311 46.88 -29.74 -7.41
CA LYS A 311 48.01 -29.41 -6.52
C LYS A 311 47.55 -28.86 -5.17
N GLN A 312 46.67 -27.84 -5.21
CA GLN A 312 46.12 -27.20 -4.01
C GLN A 312 45.25 -28.16 -3.20
N ALA A 313 44.44 -28.97 -3.88
CA ALA A 313 43.63 -30.00 -3.22
C ALA A 313 44.49 -31.03 -2.47
N ILE A 314 45.58 -31.52 -3.09
CA ILE A 314 46.51 -32.50 -2.49
C ILE A 314 47.25 -31.88 -1.29
N GLU A 315 47.75 -30.65 -1.43
CA GLU A 315 48.46 -29.94 -0.35
C GLU A 315 47.54 -29.72 0.87
N LEU A 316 46.29 -29.32 0.64
CA LEU A 316 45.31 -29.12 1.70
C LEU A 316 44.96 -30.44 2.41
N SER A 317 44.70 -31.51 1.65
CA SER A 317 44.44 -32.83 2.21
C SER A 317 45.63 -33.39 3.00
N LYS A 318 46.88 -33.13 2.56
CA LYS A 318 48.10 -33.47 3.31
C LYS A 318 48.20 -32.69 4.62
N ARG A 319 47.95 -31.38 4.60
CA ARG A 319 47.92 -30.51 5.80
C ARG A 319 46.93 -31.02 6.85
N ASP A 320 45.77 -31.50 6.40
CA ASP A 320 44.71 -32.02 7.25
C ASP A 320 44.86 -33.51 7.61
N ARG A 321 45.94 -34.16 7.17
CA ARG A 321 46.21 -35.60 7.37
C ARG A 321 45.11 -36.50 6.79
N GLN A 322 44.37 -36.01 5.80
CA GLN A 322 43.34 -36.72 5.04
C GLN A 322 43.99 -37.41 3.82
N TYR A 323 44.78 -38.45 4.06
CA TYR A 323 45.57 -39.10 2.99
C TYR A 323 44.72 -39.82 1.94
N GLN A 324 43.53 -40.32 2.32
CA GLN A 324 42.60 -40.96 1.37
C GLN A 324 42.14 -39.96 0.30
N ASP A 325 41.73 -38.76 0.71
CA ASP A 325 41.31 -37.70 -0.22
C ASP A 325 42.46 -37.23 -1.11
N ALA A 326 43.68 -37.16 -0.57
CA ALA A 326 44.88 -36.81 -1.34
C ALA A 326 45.16 -37.84 -2.44
N ILE A 327 45.05 -39.14 -2.12
CA ILE A 327 45.22 -40.24 -3.08
C ILE A 327 44.13 -40.19 -4.16
N ASP A 328 42.87 -39.98 -3.78
CA ASP A 328 41.76 -39.85 -4.73
C ASP A 328 41.92 -38.62 -5.63
N ALA A 329 42.37 -37.49 -5.09
CA ALA A 329 42.65 -36.28 -5.87
C ALA A 329 43.80 -36.49 -6.87
N ALA A 330 44.87 -37.20 -6.49
CA ALA A 330 45.98 -37.50 -7.39
C ALA A 330 45.61 -38.54 -8.45
N ARG A 331 44.84 -39.58 -8.10
CA ARG A 331 44.28 -40.53 -9.07
C ARG A 331 43.46 -39.78 -10.13
N ASP A 332 42.57 -38.92 -9.68
CA ASP A 332 41.65 -38.20 -10.57
C ASP A 332 42.36 -37.10 -11.39
N SER A 333 43.56 -36.67 -10.98
CA SER A 333 44.39 -35.75 -11.75
C SER A 333 45.00 -36.35 -13.02
N GLY A 334 45.16 -37.68 -13.08
CA GLY A 334 45.80 -38.39 -14.19
C GLY A 334 47.27 -38.05 -14.43
N ASN A 335 47.91 -37.26 -13.57
CA ASN A 335 49.28 -36.80 -13.74
C ASN A 335 50.26 -37.64 -12.92
N THR A 336 51.14 -38.39 -13.61
CA THR A 336 52.16 -39.25 -12.99
C THR A 336 53.13 -38.49 -12.08
N GLN A 337 53.39 -37.22 -12.33
CA GLN A 337 54.24 -36.39 -11.46
C GLN A 337 53.55 -36.10 -10.11
N LEU A 338 52.26 -35.76 -10.11
CA LEU A 338 51.50 -35.49 -8.88
C LEU A 338 51.29 -36.74 -8.04
N VAL A 339 51.21 -37.91 -8.68
CA VAL A 339 51.18 -39.22 -8.01
C VAL A 339 52.55 -39.54 -7.40
N GLY A 340 53.63 -39.25 -8.13
CA GLY A 340 55.01 -39.40 -7.64
C GLY A 340 55.32 -38.49 -6.45
N ASP A 341 54.86 -37.24 -6.46
CA ASP A 341 55.01 -36.27 -5.36
C ASP A 341 54.16 -36.62 -4.11
N LEU A 342 53.30 -37.64 -4.21
CA LEU A 342 52.44 -38.12 -3.13
C LEU A 342 53.01 -39.34 -2.39
N LEU A 343 53.85 -40.12 -3.08
CA LEU A 343 54.66 -41.22 -2.54
C LEU A 343 55.89 -40.66 -1.81
#